data_AF-A0A5J6UK00-F1
#
_entry.id   AF-A0A5J6UK00-F1
#
_cell.length_a   1.000
_cell.length_b   1.000
_cell.length_c   1.000
_cell.angle_alpha   90.00
_cell.angle_beta   90.00
_cell.angle_gamma   90.00
#
_symmetry.space_group_name_H-M   'P 1'
#
loop_
_entity.id
_entity.type
_entity.pdbx_description
1 polymer ?
#
loop_
_entity_poly.entity_id
_entity_poly.type
_entity_poly.pdbx_seq_one_letter_code
_entity_poly.pdbx_strand_id
1 'polypeptide(L)'
;MHSTYAGFLEGYPNRMVNERLLASLRKRRHPTARPVHVIDPPRTHPCPDERPMGFGPTEELPPVYCVGFFDSARVNEELDDVLHRSGLAVVWFQDGIDAPPVGFVTAAVADLPWDDLAEDYEL
;
A
#
# COMPACT_ATOMS: atom_id res chain seq x y z
N MET A 1 0.43 11.36 -1.17
CA MET A 1 1.47 10.91 -0.21
C MET A 1 0.97 11.21 1.19
N HIS A 2 1.23 10.31 2.13
CA HIS A 2 0.76 10.40 3.51
C HIS A 2 1.89 10.01 4.45
N SER A 3 1.97 10.65 5.61
CA SER A 3 2.87 10.21 6.66
C SER A 3 2.31 8.97 7.37
N THR A 4 3.15 7.96 7.54
CA THR A 4 2.82 6.65 8.13
C THR A 4 2.37 6.76 9.58
N TYR A 5 3.01 7.64 10.35
CA TYR A 5 2.75 7.83 11.79
C TYR A 5 2.16 9.20 12.13
N ALA A 6 1.84 10.05 11.15
CA ALA A 6 1.15 11.31 11.44
C ALA A 6 -0.22 11.06 12.09
N GLY A 7 -0.46 11.70 13.24
CA GLY A 7 -1.67 11.51 14.04
C GLY A 7 -1.62 10.33 15.01
N PHE A 8 -0.52 9.57 15.04
CA PHE A 8 -0.25 8.59 16.07
C PHE A 8 0.22 9.30 17.34
N LEU A 9 -0.61 9.32 18.38
CA LEU A 9 -0.26 9.88 19.70
C LEU A 9 0.69 8.97 20.49
N GLU A 10 0.82 7.71 20.10
CA GLU A 10 1.79 6.76 20.66
C GLU A 10 3.14 6.94 19.95
N GLY A 11 4.11 7.58 20.61
CA GLY A 11 5.47 7.75 20.11
C GLY A 11 6.31 6.47 20.06
N TYR A 12 5.69 5.29 20.06
CA TYR A 12 6.37 4.00 20.08
C TYR A 12 5.84 3.07 18.96
N PRO A 13 6.41 3.13 17.75
CA PRO A 13 6.05 2.23 16.67
C PRO A 13 6.50 0.79 17.01
N ASN A 14 5.56 -0.14 16.90
CA ASN A 14 5.79 -1.56 17.15
C ASN A 14 4.97 -2.39 16.17
N ARG A 15 5.25 -3.69 16.15
CA ARG A 15 4.58 -4.64 15.24
C ARG A 15 3.06 -4.57 15.32
N MET A 16 2.47 -4.51 16.53
CA MET A 16 1.01 -4.48 16.69
C MET A 16 0.41 -3.21 16.05
N VAL A 17 1.06 -2.07 16.25
CA VAL A 17 0.67 -0.79 15.64
C VAL A 17 0.75 -0.87 14.12
N ASN A 18 1.88 -1.35 13.58
CA ASN A 18 2.09 -1.48 12.15
C ASN A 18 1.07 -2.41 11.49
N GLU A 19 0.80 -3.57 12.11
CA GLU A 19 -0.22 -4.50 11.62
C GLU A 19 -1.62 -3.87 11.60
N ARG A 20 -1.98 -3.10 12.62
CA ARG A 20 -3.27 -2.39 12.65
C ARG A 20 -3.35 -1.33 11.55
N LEU A 21 -2.27 -0.59 11.33
CA LEU A 21 -2.18 0.39 10.24
C LEU A 21 -2.36 -0.29 8.89
N LEU A 22 -1.59 -1.34 8.60
CA LEU A 22 -1.67 -2.08 7.33
C LEU A 22 -3.04 -2.71 7.13
N ALA A 23 -3.61 -3.34 8.17
CA ALA A 23 -4.95 -3.89 8.12
C ALA A 23 -6.01 -2.80 7.86
N SER A 24 -5.84 -1.61 8.42
CA SER A 24 -6.74 -0.49 8.15
C SER A 24 -6.64 -0.02 6.70
N LEU A 25 -5.43 0.05 6.14
CA LEU A 25 -5.21 0.44 4.74
C LEU A 25 -5.80 -0.58 3.76
N ARG A 26 -5.61 -1.88 4.03
CA ARG A 26 -6.20 -2.98 3.24
C ARG A 26 -7.74 -2.98 3.23
N LYS A 27 -8.35 -2.49 4.31
CA LYS A 27 -9.82 -2.41 4.44
C LYS A 27 -10.41 -1.12 3.89
N ARG A 28 -9.61 -0.11 3.54
CA ARG A 28 -10.12 1.11 2.94
C ARG A 28 -10.61 0.79 1.54
N ARG A 29 -11.81 1.25 1.19
CA ARG A 29 -12.13 1.55 -0.21
C ARG A 29 -11.73 2.98 -0.48
N HIS A 30 -10.97 3.19 -1.55
CA HIS A 30 -10.63 4.54 -1.97
C HIS A 30 -11.89 5.27 -2.46
N PRO A 31 -12.00 6.62 -2.38
CA PRO A 31 -13.15 7.37 -2.89
C PRO A 31 -13.52 7.11 -4.36
N THR A 32 -12.63 6.51 -5.14
CA THR A 32 -12.90 6.03 -6.51
C THR A 32 -13.54 4.64 -6.56
N ALA A 33 -13.99 4.10 -5.43
CA ALA A 33 -14.57 2.77 -5.24
C ALA A 33 -13.67 1.59 -5.65
N ARG A 34 -12.37 1.80 -5.93
CA ARG A 34 -11.46 0.73 -6.34
C ARG A 34 -11.02 -0.15 -5.16
N PRO A 35 -10.78 -1.45 -5.38
CA PRO A 35 -10.10 -2.31 -4.41
C PRO A 35 -8.70 -1.73 -4.11
N VAL A 36 -8.24 -1.94 -2.89
CA VAL A 36 -6.94 -1.45 -2.41
C VAL A 36 -6.02 -2.64 -2.15
N HIS A 37 -4.92 -2.70 -2.89
CA HIS A 37 -3.82 -3.62 -2.63
C HIS A 37 -2.70 -2.88 -1.90
N VAL A 38 -2.22 -3.44 -0.78
CA VAL A 38 -1.11 -2.89 -0.01
C VAL A 38 0.09 -3.81 -0.17
N ILE A 39 1.14 -3.31 -0.83
CA ILE A 39 2.42 -4.00 -0.95
C ILE A 39 3.03 -4.07 0.44
N ASP A 40 3.46 -5.26 0.86
CA ASP A 40 4.08 -5.44 2.17
C ASP A 40 5.33 -4.54 2.30
N PRO A 41 5.35 -3.60 3.26
CA PRO A 41 6.48 -2.70 3.41
C PRO A 41 7.68 -3.40 4.02
N PRO A 42 8.90 -2.93 3.73
CA PRO A 42 10.07 -3.31 4.51
C PRO A 42 9.89 -2.87 5.98
N ARG A 43 10.46 -3.64 6.90
CA ARG A 43 10.39 -3.39 8.34
C ARG A 43 11.79 -3.21 8.87
N THR A 44 11.98 -2.18 9.68
CA THR A 44 13.26 -1.86 10.31
C THR A 44 13.14 -2.00 11.82
N HIS A 45 14.12 -2.65 12.43
CA HIS A 45 14.26 -2.72 13.88
C HIS A 45 15.45 -1.85 14.28
N PRO A 46 15.22 -0.56 14.64
CA PRO A 46 16.30 0.40 14.83
C PRO A 46 17.20 0.07 16.04
N CYS A 47 16.66 -0.63 17.05
CA CYS A 47 17.41 -1.08 18.21
C CYS A 47 17.11 -2.57 18.49
N PRO A 48 17.75 -3.50 17.76
CA PRO A 48 17.47 -4.92 17.88
C PRO A 48 17.90 -5.51 19.23
N ASP A 49 18.88 -4.88 19.90
CA ASP A 49 19.38 -5.27 21.21
C ASP A 49 18.64 -4.59 22.38
N GLU A 50 17.65 -3.74 22.09
CA GLU A 50 16.87 -3.07 23.13
C GLU A 50 16.03 -4.09 23.90
N ARG A 51 16.00 -3.97 25.23
CA ARG A 51 15.06 -4.77 26.00
C ARG A 51 13.65 -4.35 25.60
N PRO A 52 12.81 -5.27 25.11
CA PRO A 52 11.45 -4.93 24.74
C PRO A 52 10.73 -4.30 25.92
N MET A 53 10.10 -3.15 25.69
CA MET A 53 9.08 -2.66 26.63
C MET A 53 7.88 -3.62 26.64
N GLY A 54 6.89 -3.39 27.51
CA GLY A 54 5.69 -4.23 27.60
C GLY A 54 4.90 -4.38 26.28
N PHE A 55 5.22 -3.58 25.26
CA PHE A 55 4.62 -3.59 23.93
C PHE A 55 5.44 -4.33 22.85
N GLY A 56 6.54 -4.99 23.22
CA GLY A 56 7.45 -5.67 22.30
C GLY A 56 8.55 -4.74 21.75
N PRO A 57 9.44 -5.25 20.89
CA PRO A 57 10.53 -4.45 20.32
C PRO A 57 10.01 -3.39 19.35
N THR A 58 10.77 -2.31 19.19
CA THR A 58 10.51 -1.27 18.20
C THR A 58 10.57 -1.87 16.79
N GLU A 59 9.56 -1.54 15.98
CA GLU A 59 9.48 -1.94 14.58
C GLU A 59 8.91 -0.76 13.80
N GLU A 60 9.65 -0.31 12.81
CA GLU A 60 9.31 0.85 11.99
C GLU A 60 9.02 0.42 10.54
N LEU A 61 7.99 1.04 9.97
CA LEU A 61 7.72 1.08 8.54
C LEU A 61 8.30 2.38 7.97
N PRO A 62 8.50 2.47 6.65
CA PRO A 62 8.93 3.72 6.05
C PRO A 62 7.98 4.87 6.40
N PRO A 63 8.51 6.08 6.65
CA PRO A 63 7.77 7.23 7.18
C PRO A 63 6.69 7.77 6.24
N VAL A 64 6.74 7.44 4.95
CA VAL A 64 5.77 7.87 3.95
C VAL A 64 5.15 6.66 3.28
N TYR A 65 3.83 6.73 3.05
CA TYR A 65 3.16 5.86 2.10
C TYR A 65 2.53 6.65 0.96
N CYS A 66 2.51 6.02 -0.20
CA CYS A 66 1.97 6.53 -1.45
C CYS A 66 0.80 5.67 -1.90
N VAL A 67 -0.09 6.27 -2.68
CA VAL A 67 -1.24 5.59 -3.27
C VAL A 67 -1.22 5.90 -4.76
N GLY A 68 -1.17 4.87 -5.58
CA GLY A 68 -1.24 4.95 -7.05
C GLY A 68 -2.53 4.34 -7.54
N PHE A 69 -3.15 5.00 -8.53
CA PHE A 69 -4.37 4.53 -9.17
C PHE A 69 -4.03 4.01 -10.55
N PHE A 70 -4.36 2.75 -10.78
CA PHE A 70 -4.09 2.06 -12.03
C PHE A 70 -5.42 1.64 -12.65
N ASP A 71 -5.48 1.76 -13.97
CA ASP A 71 -6.62 1.39 -14.80
C ASP A 71 -6.12 0.55 -15.97
N SER A 72 -6.83 -0.52 -16.30
CA SER A 72 -6.59 -1.27 -17.54
C SER A 72 -7.31 -0.57 -18.70
N ALA A 73 -6.72 -0.67 -19.90
CA ALA A 73 -7.32 -0.10 -21.10
C ALA A 73 -8.35 -1.05 -21.76
N ARG A 74 -8.24 -2.37 -21.55
CA ARG A 74 -9.11 -3.37 -22.19
C ARG A 74 -9.15 -4.66 -21.36
N VAL A 75 -10.33 -5.05 -20.87
CA VAL A 75 -10.53 -6.28 -20.08
C VAL A 75 -10.88 -7.49 -20.97
N ASN A 76 -11.49 -7.26 -22.14
CA ASN A 76 -11.88 -8.31 -23.08
C ASN A 76 -11.91 -7.75 -24.52
N GLU A 77 -11.41 -8.51 -25.51
CA GLU A 77 -11.43 -8.12 -26.93
C GLU A 77 -12.85 -8.02 -27.52
N GLU A 78 -13.81 -8.74 -26.95
CA GLU A 78 -15.22 -8.78 -27.38
C GLU A 78 -16.10 -7.70 -26.72
N LEU A 79 -15.58 -6.97 -25.72
CA LEU A 79 -16.29 -5.90 -25.01
C LEU A 79 -15.79 -4.52 -25.44
N ASP A 80 -16.62 -3.49 -25.27
CA ASP A 80 -16.25 -2.11 -25.60
C ASP A 80 -15.23 -1.56 -24.59
N ASP A 81 -14.01 -1.28 -25.07
CA ASP A 81 -12.85 -0.74 -24.32
C ASP A 81 -13.16 0.59 -23.60
N VAL A 82 -14.19 1.30 -24.05
CA VAL A 82 -14.63 2.55 -23.43
C VAL A 82 -15.51 2.28 -22.21
N LEU A 83 -16.22 1.16 -22.16
CA LEU A 83 -17.25 0.86 -21.17
C LEU A 83 -16.83 -0.18 -20.12
N HIS A 84 -15.80 -0.98 -20.35
CA HIS A 84 -15.36 -2.01 -19.40
C HIS A 84 -13.88 -1.89 -19.04
N ARG A 85 -13.59 -1.37 -17.84
CA ARG A 85 -12.22 -1.19 -17.33
C ARG A 85 -12.04 -1.90 -16.01
N SER A 86 -10.81 -2.30 -15.72
CA SER A 86 -10.43 -2.83 -14.42
C SER A 86 -9.62 -1.80 -13.66
N GLY A 87 -9.90 -1.63 -12.37
CA GLY A 87 -9.27 -0.61 -11.54
C GLY A 87 -8.64 -1.18 -10.29
N LEU A 88 -7.43 -0.72 -9.95
CA LEU A 88 -6.74 -1.08 -8.71
C LEU A 88 -6.07 0.16 -8.09
N ALA A 89 -6.25 0.32 -6.79
CA ALA A 89 -5.45 1.25 -6.00
C ALA A 89 -4.31 0.47 -5.33
N VAL A 90 -3.06 0.84 -5.60
CA VAL A 90 -1.88 0.21 -5.01
C VAL A 90 -1.26 1.16 -3.99
N VAL A 91 -1.00 0.65 -2.79
CA VAL A 91 -0.36 1.37 -1.69
C VAL A 91 1.03 0.82 -1.46
N TRP A 92 2.02 1.70 -1.36
CA TRP A 92 3.40 1.35 -1.02
C TRP A 92 4.03 2.34 -0.07
N PHE A 93 5.15 1.94 0.53
CA PHE A 93 5.89 2.70 1.53
C PHE A 93 7.28 3.06 1.03
N GLN A 94 7.75 4.26 1.37
CA GLN A 94 9.06 4.80 0.98
C GLN A 94 9.60 5.79 2.02
N ASP A 95 10.91 6.02 2.01
CA ASP A 95 11.60 6.82 3.04
C ASP A 95 11.46 8.34 2.84
N GLY A 96 11.17 8.76 1.61
CA GLY A 96 11.10 10.17 1.24
C GLY A 96 9.84 10.51 0.45
N ILE A 97 9.71 11.79 0.10
CA ILE A 97 8.63 12.30 -0.78
C ILE A 97 9.02 12.31 -2.26
N ASP A 98 10.16 11.70 -2.59
CA ASP A 98 10.64 11.62 -3.97
C ASP A 98 9.73 10.71 -4.82
N ALA A 99 9.88 10.81 -6.14
CA ALA A 99 9.19 9.90 -7.05
C ALA A 99 9.52 8.44 -6.69
N PRO A 100 8.56 7.51 -6.83
CA PRO A 100 8.82 6.10 -6.52
C PRO A 100 10.01 5.61 -7.35
N PRO A 101 10.96 4.89 -6.76
CA PRO A 101 12.11 4.36 -7.49
C PRO A 101 11.61 3.53 -8.68
N VAL A 102 12.18 3.72 -9.86
CA VAL A 102 11.76 2.98 -11.08
C VAL A 102 11.77 1.46 -10.82
N GLY A 103 12.80 0.96 -10.13
CA GLY A 103 12.88 -0.46 -9.76
C GLY A 103 11.76 -0.94 -8.82
N PHE A 104 11.23 -0.07 -7.95
CA PHE A 104 10.09 -0.40 -7.10
C PHE A 104 8.81 -0.54 -7.93
N VAL A 105 8.55 0.40 -8.85
CA VAL A 105 7.38 0.34 -9.74
C VAL A 105 7.45 -0.89 -10.63
N THR A 106 8.62 -1.19 -11.20
CA THR A 106 8.78 -2.34 -12.10
C THR A 106 8.64 -3.67 -11.38
N ALA A 107 9.19 -3.84 -10.17
CA ALA A 107 9.14 -5.13 -9.48
C ALA A 107 7.85 -5.35 -8.69
N ALA A 108 7.31 -4.31 -8.04
CA ALA A 108 6.21 -4.48 -7.09
C ALA A 108 4.82 -4.21 -7.72
N VAL A 109 4.76 -3.53 -8.87
CA VAL A 109 3.50 -3.26 -9.58
C VAL A 109 3.33 -4.13 -10.81
N ALA A 110 4.40 -4.43 -11.57
CA ALA A 110 4.28 -5.23 -12.79
C ALA A 110 3.97 -6.70 -12.53
N ASP A 111 4.44 -7.26 -11.41
CA ASP A 111 4.22 -8.66 -11.02
C ASP A 111 2.96 -8.87 -10.16
N LEU A 112 2.10 -7.84 -10.03
CA LEU A 112 0.85 -7.99 -9.29
C LEU A 112 -0.07 -8.98 -10.00
N PRO A 113 -0.71 -9.92 -9.28
CA PRO A 113 -1.74 -10.79 -9.85
C PRO A 113 -3.00 -9.95 -10.12
N TRP A 114 -2.98 -9.19 -11.20
CA TRP A 114 -3.98 -8.18 -11.53
C TRP A 114 -5.40 -8.77 -11.55
N ASP A 115 -5.55 -9.93 -12.20
CA ASP A 115 -6.83 -10.62 -12.35
C ASP A 115 -7.47 -11.02 -11.00
N ASP A 116 -6.66 -11.21 -9.95
CA ASP A 116 -7.14 -11.55 -8.60
C ASP A 116 -7.42 -10.31 -7.74
N LEU A 117 -6.80 -9.17 -8.07
CA LEU A 117 -6.76 -7.98 -7.21
C LEU A 117 -7.62 -6.82 -7.71
N ALA A 118 -7.72 -6.66 -9.02
CA ALA A 118 -8.47 -5.57 -9.64
C ALA A 118 -9.95 -5.92 -9.74
N GLU A 119 -10.81 -4.90 -9.69
CA GLU A 119 -12.25 -5.05 -9.91
C GLU A 119 -12.64 -4.35 -11.20
N ASP A 120 -13.48 -5.00 -12.00
CA ASP A 120 -14.04 -4.43 -13.21
C ASP A 120 -15.17 -3.45 -12.87
N TYR A 121 -15.22 -2.35 -13.61
CA TYR A 121 -16.22 -1.31 -13.47
C TYR A 121 -16.62 -0.73 -14.83
N GLU A 122 -17.87 -0.25 -14.87
CA GLU A 122 -18.45 0.43 -16.03
C GLU A 122 -18.47 1.95 -15.79
N LEU A 123 -18.20 2.72 -16.85
CA LEU A 123 -18.14 4.20 -16.83
C LEU A 123 -19.50 4.85 -17.13
#